data_AF-A0A1M3KH17-F1
#
_entry.id   AF-A0A1M3KH17-F1
#
_cell.length_a   1.000
_cell.length_b   1.000
_cell.length_c   1.000
_cell.angle_alpha   90.00
_cell.angle_beta   90.00
_cell.angle_gamma   90.00
#
_symmetry.space_group_name_H-M   'P 1'
#
loop_
_entity.id
_entity.type
_entity.pdbx_description
1 polymer ?
#
loop_
_entity_poly.entity_id
_entity_poly.type
_entity_poly.pdbx_seq_one_letter_code
_entity_poly.pdbx_strand_id
1 'polypeptide(L)' 'MPKKNSSIKPVRSFRLSVECIHQLKDLSGTMGRSEGDVVEVSIDRMYREEIRFGNLLISEGQKPEDNYKVEKKEG' A
#
# COMPACT_ATOMS: atom_id res chain seq x y z
N MET A 1 5.57 -26.66 28.48
CA MET A 1 5.17 -25.35 27.93
C MET A 1 4.13 -25.55 26.84
N PRO A 2 2.97 -24.87 26.88
CA PRO A 2 1.97 -25.01 25.84
C PRO A 2 2.48 -24.33 24.55
N LYS A 3 2.58 -25.09 23.46
CA LYS A 3 2.87 -24.54 22.12
C LYS A 3 1.61 -23.82 21.64
N LYS A 4 1.58 -22.50 21.80
CA LYS A 4 0.56 -21.66 21.16
C LYS A 4 0.83 -21.75 19.66
N ASN A 5 -0.07 -22.37 18.90
CA ASN A 5 -0.09 -22.36 17.43
C ASN A 5 -0.46 -20.97 16.91
N SER A 6 0.24 -19.94 17.39
CA SER A 6 0.26 -18.66 16.71
C SER A 6 1.11 -18.89 15.48
N SER A 7 0.51 -18.85 14.29
CA SER A 7 1.28 -18.52 13.09
C SER A 7 1.97 -17.19 13.40
N ILE A 8 3.27 -17.23 13.71
CA ILE A 8 4.03 -16.02 14.01
C ILE A 8 4.20 -15.33 12.66
N LYS A 9 3.23 -14.51 12.29
CA LYS A 9 3.33 -13.65 11.11
C LYS A 9 4.61 -12.83 11.27
N PRO A 10 5.46 -12.73 10.23
CA PRO A 10 6.71 -12.01 10.33
C PRO A 10 6.44 -10.54 10.66
N VAL A 11 7.09 -10.03 11.70
CA VAL A 11 6.97 -8.62 12.09
C VAL A 11 7.71 -7.77 11.05
N ARG A 12 7.00 -6.81 10.45
CA ARG A 12 7.56 -5.84 9.51
C ARG A 12 7.41 -4.44 10.08
N SER A 13 8.45 -3.63 9.93
CA SER A 13 8.43 -2.22 10.32
C SER A 13 8.36 -1.37 9.05
N PHE A 14 7.39 -0.47 9.00
CA PHE A 14 7.21 0.47 7.90
C PHE A 14 7.59 1.87 8.35
N ARG A 15 8.17 2.67 7.45
CA ARG A 15 8.36 4.11 7.65
C ARG A 15 7.26 4.81 6.88
N LEU A 16 6.29 5.35 7.63
CA LEU A 16 5.15 6.07 7.09
C LEU A 16 5.23 7.55 7.48
N SER A 17 4.56 8.41 6.72
CA SER A 17 4.40 9.81 7.12
C SER A 17 3.56 9.91 8.40
N VAL A 18 3.75 10.98 9.16
CA VAL A 18 2.99 11.22 10.40
C VAL A 18 1.48 11.30 10.13
N GLU A 19 1.09 11.89 9.00
CA GLU A 19 -0.32 11.95 8.57
C GLU A 19 -0.90 10.56 8.30
N CYS A 20 -0.14 9.69 7.64
CA CYS A 20 -0.55 8.32 7.36
C CYS A 20 -0.75 7.51 8.65
N ILE A 21 0.11 7.71 9.65
CA ILE A 21 -0.04 7.06 10.96
C ILE A 21 -1.35 7.49 11.64
N HIS A 22 -1.69 8.79 11.61
CA HIS A 22 -2.97 9.27 12.17
C HIS A 22 -4.18 8.70 11.44
N GLN A 23 -4.17 8.74 10.11
CA GLN A 23 -5.25 8.17 9.29
C GLN A 23 -5.43 6.68 9.54
N LEU A 24 -4.32 5.93 9.66
CA LEU A 24 -4.35 4.51 9.96
C LEU A 24 -4.99 4.25 11.33
N LYS A 25 -4.64 5.05 12.33
CA LYS A 25 -5.18 4.94 13.68
C LYS A 25 -6.69 5.22 13.70
N ASP A 26 -7.13 6.29 13.05
CA ASP A 26 -8.54 6.65 12.95
C ASP A 26 -9.35 5.58 12.21
N LEU A 27 -8.78 5.05 11.12
CA LEU A 27 -9.39 3.98 10.34
C LEU A 27 -9.48 2.68 11.14
N SER A 28 -8.43 2.34 11.91
CA SER A 28 -8.43 1.17 12.80
C SER A 28 -9.50 1.26 13.88
N GLY A 29 -9.69 2.45 14.46
CA GLY A 29 -10.74 2.74 15.43
C GLY A 29 -12.13 2.62 14.81
N THR A 30 -12.32 3.17 13.62
CA THR A 30 -13.60 3.12 12.88
C THR A 30 -13.98 1.69 12.50
N MET A 31 -13.00 0.87 12.08
CA MET A 31 -13.24 -0.50 11.65
C MET A 31 -13.29 -1.51 12.81
N GLY A 32 -12.87 -1.12 14.01
CA GLY A 32 -12.76 -2.01 15.18
C GLY A 32 -11.70 -3.11 14.97
N ARG A 33 -10.63 -2.80 14.24
CA ARG A 33 -9.60 -3.75 13.80
C ARG A 33 -8.22 -3.30 14.29
N SER A 34 -7.25 -4.21 14.33
CA SER A 34 -5.88 -3.81 14.64
C SER A 34 -5.28 -3.04 13.45
N GLU A 35 -4.37 -2.11 13.73
CA GLU A 35 -3.65 -1.35 12.69
C GLU A 35 -3.00 -2.28 11.66
N GLY A 36 -2.43 -3.41 12.10
CA GLY A 36 -1.83 -4.40 11.21
C GLY A 36 -2.84 -5.09 10.28
N ASP A 37 -4.05 -5.39 10.77
CA ASP A 37 -5.13 -5.97 9.96
C ASP A 37 -5.64 -4.97 8.92
N VAL A 38 -5.74 -3.69 9.30
CA VAL A 38 -6.08 -2.61 8.36
C VAL A 38 -5.02 -2.44 7.27
N VAL A 39 -3.73 -2.49 7.63
CA VAL A 39 -2.63 -2.45 6.64
C VAL A 39 -2.69 -3.65 5.71
N GLU A 40 -2.92 -4.86 6.22
CA GLU A 40 -3.00 -6.09 5.41
C GLU A 40 -4.16 -6.02 4.41
N VAL A 41 -5.36 -5.60 4.86
CA VAL A 41 -6.52 -5.40 3.99
C VAL A 41 -6.26 -4.30 2.95
N SER A 42 -5.58 -3.22 3.34
CA SER A 42 -5.26 -2.12 2.42
C SER A 42 -4.30 -2.58 1.33
N ILE A 43 -3.25 -3.35 1.67
CA ILE A 43 -2.30 -3.90 0.72
C ILE A 43 -2.96 -4.94 -0.20
N ASP A 44 -3.78 -5.85 0.35
CA ASP A 44 -4.52 -6.82 -0.47
C ASP A 44 -5.45 -6.11 -1.45
N ARG A 45 -6.15 -5.06 -0.99
CA ARG A 45 -7.02 -4.26 -1.86
C ARG A 45 -6.23 -3.51 -2.93
N MET A 46 -5.11 -2.87 -2.57
CA MET A 46 -4.22 -2.23 -3.53
C MET A 46 -3.71 -3.22 -4.56
N TYR A 47 -3.20 -4.37 -4.15
CA TYR A 47 -2.69 -5.39 -5.07
C TYR A 47 -3.79 -5.95 -5.99
N ARG A 48 -5.00 -6.15 -5.47
CA ARG A 48 -6.16 -6.56 -6.29
C ARG A 48 -6.58 -5.46 -7.27
N GLU A 49 -6.57 -4.21 -6.85
CA GLU A 49 -6.87 -3.07 -7.70
C GLU A 49 -5.77 -2.88 -8.75
N GLU A 50 -4.49 -3.07 -8.41
CA GLU A 50 -3.37 -3.11 -9.34
C GLU A 50 -3.48 -4.26 -10.35
N ILE A 51 -3.93 -5.46 -9.96
CA ILE A 51 -4.19 -6.53 -10.94
C ILE A 51 -5.38 -6.18 -11.83
N ARG A 52 -6.44 -5.60 -11.25
CA ARG A 52 -7.68 -5.28 -11.96
C ARG A 52 -7.54 -4.11 -12.94
N PHE A 53 -6.72 -3.12 -12.59
CA PHE A 53 -6.52 -1.89 -13.34
C PHE A 53 -5.09 -1.73 -13.90
N GLY A 54 -4.17 -2.64 -13.59
CA GLY A 54 -2.79 -2.63 -14.09
C GLY A 54 -2.70 -2.84 -15.59
N ASN A 55 -3.65 -3.59 -16.16
CA ASN A 55 -3.80 -3.68 -17.62
C ASN A 55 -4.44 -2.42 -18.25
N LEU A 56 -5.01 -1.51 -17.45
CA LEU A 56 -5.62 -0.26 -17.91
C LEU A 56 -4.67 0.94 -17.83
N LEU A 57 -3.67 0.90 -16.94
CA LEU A 57 -2.69 1.98 -16.76
C LEU A 57 -1.40 1.81 -17.57
N ILE A 58 -1.05 0.57 -17.95
CA ILE A 58 -0.02 0.31 -18.95
C ILE A 58 -0.74 -0.15 -20.21
N SER A 59 -1.27 0.79 -20.99
CA SER A 59 -1.59 0.50 -22.39
C SER A 59 -0.33 -0.10 -23.01
N GLU A 60 -0.45 -1.33 -23.52
CA GLU A 60 0.63 -2.11 -24.13
C GLU A 60 1.56 -1.23 -24.99
N GLY A 61 2.69 -0.79 -24.43
CA GLY A 61 3.71 -0.02 -25.17
C GLY A 61 4.27 1.23 -24.50
N GLN A 62 3.69 1.78 -23.43
CA GLN A 62 4.27 2.96 -22.77
C GLN A 62 5.35 2.58 -21.76
N LYS A 63 6.57 3.05 -22.01
CA LYS A 63 7.69 2.91 -21.08
C LYS A 63 7.49 3.87 -19.90
N PRO A 64 7.95 3.53 -18.69
CA PRO A 64 7.84 4.41 -17.51
C PRO A 64 8.48 5.80 -17.72
N GLU A 65 9.38 5.90 -18.70
CA GLU A 65 10.10 7.09 -19.12
C GLU A 65 9.19 8.18 -19.72
N ASP A 66 8.05 7.81 -20.32
CA ASP A 66 7.13 8.75 -20.98
C ASP A 66 6.28 9.58 -20.00
N ASN A 67 6.21 9.19 -18.74
CA ASN A 67 5.42 9.89 -17.71
C ASN A 67 6.18 11.03 -17.01
N TYR A 68 7.50 11.16 -17.23
CA TYR A 68 8.26 12.30 -16.73
C TYR A 68 8.40 13.37 -17.83
N LYS A 69 7.39 14.25 -17.95
CA LYS A 69 7.60 15.54 -18.64
C LYS A 69 8.44 16.44 -17.75
N VAL A 70 9.76 16.33 -17.87
CA VAL A 70 10.66 17.38 -17.40
C VAL A 70 10.55 18.51 -18.41
N GLU A 71 9.85 19.58 -18.05
CA GLU A 71 9.86 20.82 -18.82
C GLU A 71 11.30 21.28 -18.95
N LYS A 72 11.90 21.08 -20.12
CA LYS A 72 13.15 21.75 -20.47
C LYS A 72 12.79 23.22 -20.63
N LYS A 73 13.24 24.05 -19.67
CA LYS A 73 13.35 25.49 -19.87
C LYS A 73 14.27 25.72 -21.07
N GLU A 74 13.68 26.06 -22.22
CA GLU A 74 14.36 26.76 -23.29
C GLU A 74 14.40 28.25 -22.96
N GLY A 75 15.58 28.87 -23.14
CA GLY A 75 15.82 30.31 -22.93
C GLY A 75 17.25 30.57 -22.48
#